data_AF-A0A087R3Q4-F1
#
_entry.id   AF-A0A087R3Q4-F1
#
_cell.length_a   1.000
_cell.length_b   1.000
_cell.length_c   1.000
_cell.angle_alpha   90.00
_cell.angle_beta   90.00
_cell.angle_gamma   90.00
#
_symmetry.space_group_name_H-M   'P 1'
#
loop_
_entity.id
_entity.type
_entity.pdbx_description
1 polymer ?
#
loop_
_entity_poly.entity_id
_entity_poly.type
_entity_poly.pdbx_seq_one_letter_code
_entity_poly.pdbx_strand_id
1 'polypeptide(L)'
;LYLSHLQLMERRVVFCLHNSPVGQERHVISLGLSGEPWVCPVLALRSYVMVCSQLEGPLFVHSDNTTVTKREFLTILQWALWLLGLCPEQYGMHSFWLGTAVTAACCGYPGEDITCLARWPCMIP
;
A
#
# COMPACT_ATOMS: atom_id res chain seq x y z
N LEU A 1 -9.26 2.32 -4.47
CA LEU A 1 -8.72 3.39 -3.62
C LEU A 1 -8.92 4.69 -4.38
N TYR A 2 -9.60 5.67 -3.78
CA TYR A 2 -9.92 6.95 -4.39
C TYR A 2 -9.15 8.07 -3.68
N LEU A 3 -8.93 9.19 -4.38
CA LEU A 3 -8.29 10.37 -3.80
C LEU A 3 -9.10 10.90 -2.59
N SER A 4 -10.43 10.83 -2.65
CA SER A 4 -11.33 11.19 -1.54
C SER A 4 -11.15 10.35 -0.27
N HIS A 5 -10.53 9.17 -0.36
CA HIS A 5 -10.20 8.35 0.81
C HIS A 5 -8.88 8.78 1.48
N LEU A 6 -8.07 9.60 0.82
CA LEU A 6 -6.73 9.99 1.26
C LEU A 6 -6.78 11.27 2.11
N GLN A 7 -6.20 11.22 3.31
CA GLN A 7 -5.94 12.38 4.15
C GLN A 7 -4.44 12.51 4.39
N LEU A 8 -3.84 13.53 3.79
CA LEU A 8 -2.42 13.88 3.99
C LEU A 8 -2.28 14.77 5.22
N MET A 9 -1.59 14.29 6.26
CA MET A 9 -1.24 15.09 7.44
C MET A 9 0.28 15.36 7.45
N GLU A 10 0.76 16.16 8.41
CA GLU A 10 2.18 16.57 8.47
C GLU A 10 3.16 15.39 8.64
N ARG A 11 2.79 14.38 9.43
CA ARG A 11 3.67 13.24 9.78
C ARG A 11 3.10 11.87 9.44
N ARG A 12 1.90 11.83 8.87
CA ARG A 12 1.22 10.57 8.53
C ARG A 12 0.28 10.76 7.36
N VAL A 13 -0.07 9.65 6.74
CA VAL A 13 -1.11 9.57 5.72
C VAL A 13 -2.17 8.59 6.20
N VAL A 14 -3.44 8.97 6.08
CA VAL A 14 -4.56 8.15 6.52
C VAL A 14 -5.45 7.83 5.33
N PHE A 15 -5.79 6.55 5.16
CA PHE A 15 -6.79 6.10 4.21
C PHE A 15 -8.05 5.65 4.94
N CYS A 16 -9.18 6.30 4.64
CA CYS A 16 -10.49 5.94 5.17
C CYS A 16 -11.24 5.10 4.12
N LEU A 17 -11.32 3.79 4.32
CA LEU A 17 -11.96 2.88 3.37
C LEU A 17 -13.43 2.63 3.76
N HIS A 18 -14.33 2.87 2.81
CA HIS A 18 -15.78 2.75 3.01
C HIS A 18 -16.33 1.32 2.86
N ASN A 19 -15.63 0.45 2.12
CA ASN A 19 -16.09 -0.92 1.84
C ASN A 19 -15.06 -1.93 2.32
N SER A 20 -15.40 -2.67 3.37
CA SER A 20 -14.76 -3.94 3.71
C SER A 20 -15.83 -5.03 3.75
N PRO A 21 -15.59 -6.21 3.15
CA PRO A 21 -16.45 -7.37 3.35
C PRO A 21 -16.42 -7.90 4.80
N VAL A 22 -15.55 -7.38 5.65
CA VAL A 22 -15.41 -7.71 7.07
C VAL A 22 -15.98 -6.56 7.91
N GLY A 23 -17.30 -6.53 8.06
CA GLY A 23 -18.00 -5.69 9.03
C GLY A 23 -18.27 -4.23 8.64
N GLN A 24 -19.20 -3.61 9.37
CA GLN A 24 -19.74 -2.26 9.16
C GLN A 24 -18.81 -1.14 9.68
N GLU A 25 -17.60 -1.49 10.14
CA GLU A 25 -16.60 -0.54 10.62
C GLU A 25 -15.82 0.10 9.46
N ARG A 26 -15.52 1.40 9.58
CA ARG A 26 -14.63 2.10 8.65
C ARG A 26 -13.21 1.58 8.85
N HIS A 27 -12.64 0.95 7.83
CA HIS A 27 -11.27 0.47 7.87
C HIS A 27 -10.32 1.64 7.63
N VAL A 28 -9.48 1.93 8.62
CA VAL A 28 -8.50 3.02 8.56
C VAL A 28 -7.11 2.43 8.39
N ILE A 29 -6.40 2.83 7.33
CA ILE A 29 -4.98 2.52 7.17
C ILE A 29 -4.19 3.78 7.48
N SER A 30 -3.28 3.72 8.44
CA SER A 30 -2.40 4.83 8.80
C SER A 30 -0.95 4.50 8.44
N LEU A 31 -0.33 5.32 7.61
CA LEU A 31 1.08 5.21 7.22
C LEU A 31 1.88 6.32 7.90
N GLY A 32 2.93 5.94 8.63
CA GLY A 32 3.83 6.86 9.32
C GLY A 32 5.06 7.22 8.48
N LEU A 33 5.80 8.24 8.94
CA LEU A 33 7.13 8.52 8.43
C LEU A 33 8.07 7.32 8.65
N SER A 34 8.93 7.04 7.68
CA SER A 34 10.08 6.15 7.82
C SER A 34 11.35 7.00 8.03
N GLY A 35 12.34 6.42 8.72
CA GLY A 35 13.66 7.05 8.89
C GLY A 35 14.47 7.13 7.60
N GLU A 36 14.09 6.36 6.58
CA GLU A 36 14.71 6.27 5.28
C GLU A 36 13.85 7.00 4.22
N PRO A 37 14.24 8.22 3.81
CA PRO A 37 13.38 9.07 2.98
C PRO A 37 12.97 8.44 1.64
N TRP A 38 13.83 7.61 1.04
CA TRP A 38 13.60 7.00 -0.28
C TRP A 38 12.58 5.85 -0.26
N VAL A 39 12.26 5.29 0.91
CA VAL A 39 11.18 4.29 1.09
C VAL A 39 10.02 4.83 1.92
N CYS A 40 10.04 6.12 2.25
CA CYS A 40 9.03 6.70 3.13
C CYS A 40 7.67 6.85 2.41
N PRO A 41 6.60 6.15 2.88
CA PRO A 41 5.32 6.17 2.20
C PRO A 41 4.64 7.55 2.24
N VAL A 42 4.85 8.31 3.30
CA VAL A 42 4.31 9.68 3.44
C VAL A 42 4.92 10.61 2.39
N LEU A 43 6.25 10.54 2.21
CA LEU A 43 6.95 11.36 1.22
C LEU A 43 6.59 10.91 -0.20
N ALA A 44 6.56 9.61 -0.47
CA ALA A 44 6.18 9.06 -1.76
C ALA A 44 4.76 9.50 -2.18
N LEU A 45 3.78 9.39 -1.28
CA LEU A 45 2.40 9.80 -1.57
C LEU A 45 2.26 11.32 -1.77
N ARG A 46 2.97 12.14 -0.98
CA ARG A 46 2.99 13.59 -1.21
C ARG A 46 3.56 13.95 -2.57
N SER A 47 4.71 13.40 -2.91
CA SER A 47 5.36 13.63 -4.21
C SER A 47 4.45 13.19 -5.36
N TYR A 48 3.79 12.04 -5.21
CA TYR A 48 2.84 11.56 -6.21
C TYR A 48 1.64 12.52 -6.38
N VAL A 49 0.96 12.90 -5.28
CA VAL A 49 -0.22 13.78 -5.33
C VAL A 49 0.11 15.20 -5.82
N MET A 50 1.35 15.68 -5.60
CA MET A 50 1.79 16.98 -6.14
C MET A 50 1.87 17.00 -7.68
N VAL A 51 2.09 15.85 -8.32
CA VAL A 51 2.24 15.74 -9.79
C VAL A 51 0.98 15.15 -10.44
N CYS A 52 0.21 14.36 -9.69
CA CYS A 52 -1.04 13.79 -10.15
C CYS A 52 -2.10 14.87 -10.35
N SER A 53 -2.96 14.69 -11.36
CA SER A 53 -4.14 15.54 -11.53
C SER A 53 -5.02 15.45 -10.27
N GLN A 54 -5.44 16.59 -9.73
CA GLN A 54 -6.33 16.66 -8.57
C GLN A 54 -7.81 16.44 -8.95
N LEU A 55 -8.04 15.72 -10.05
CA LEU A 55 -9.38 15.34 -10.46
C LEU A 55 -9.91 14.28 -9.51
N GLU A 56 -11.15 14.46 -9.04
CA GLU A 56 -11.83 13.44 -8.24
C GLU A 56 -11.84 12.10 -8.99
N GLY A 57 -11.41 11.03 -8.31
CA GLY A 57 -11.24 9.75 -8.96
C GLY A 57 -10.31 8.78 -8.24
N PRO A 58 -9.92 7.69 -8.93
CA PRO A 58 -8.97 6.70 -8.42
C PRO A 58 -7.65 7.36 -8.04
N LEU A 59 -7.05 6.92 -6.93
CA LEU A 59 -5.82 7.53 -6.43
C LEU A 59 -4.65 7.35 -7.40
N PHE A 60 -4.50 6.14 -7.96
CA PHE A 60 -3.39 5.83 -8.85
C PHE A 60 -3.87 5.90 -10.30
N VAL A 61 -3.45 6.94 -11.00
CA VAL A 61 -3.73 7.18 -12.41
C VAL A 61 -2.45 7.40 -13.21
N HIS A 62 -2.53 7.09 -14.50
CA HIS A 62 -1.56 7.46 -15.52
C HIS A 62 -1.66 8.96 -15.84
N SER A 63 -0.71 9.50 -16.59
CA SER A 63 -0.69 10.92 -16.98
C SER A 63 -1.89 11.36 -17.83
N ASP A 64 -2.58 10.41 -18.47
CA ASP A 64 -3.81 10.62 -19.24
C ASP A 64 -5.09 10.49 -18.38
N ASN A 65 -4.95 10.39 -17.05
CA ASN A 65 -6.00 10.18 -16.06
C ASN A 65 -6.70 8.82 -16.11
N THR A 66 -6.17 7.84 -16.85
CA THR A 66 -6.68 6.47 -16.79
C THR A 66 -6.19 5.75 -15.53
N THR A 67 -7.00 4.86 -14.97
CA THR A 67 -6.69 4.18 -13.70
C THR A 67 -5.62 3.12 -13.87
N VAL A 68 -4.63 3.12 -12.98
CA VAL A 68 -3.61 2.05 -12.94
C VAL A 68 -4.25 0.76 -12.47
N THR A 69 -4.15 -0.28 -13.29
CA THR A 69 -4.66 -1.62 -13.00
C THR A 69 -3.63 -2.45 -12.22
N LYS A 70 -4.11 -3.50 -11.55
CA LYS A 70 -3.25 -4.50 -10.89
C LYS A 70 -2.24 -5.12 -11.86
N ARG A 71 -2.66 -5.37 -13.11
CA ARG A 71 -1.78 -5.99 -14.13
C ARG A 71 -0.63 -5.06 -14.49
N GLU A 72 -0.91 -3.79 -14.73
CA GLU A 72 0.13 -2.80 -15.07
C GLU A 72 1.11 -2.60 -13.91
N PHE A 73 0.60 -2.48 -12.67
CA PHE A 73 1.45 -2.42 -11.49
C PHE A 73 2.38 -3.64 -11.40
N LEU A 74 1.86 -4.85 -11.60
CA LEU A 74 2.65 -6.08 -11.58
C LEU A 74 3.68 -6.11 -12.71
N THR A 75 3.35 -5.61 -13.90
CA THR A 75 4.33 -5.49 -14.99
C THR A 75 5.49 -4.60 -14.57
N ILE A 76 5.23 -3.39 -14.04
CA ILE A 76 6.29 -2.49 -13.57
C ILE A 76 7.11 -3.13 -12.44
N LEU A 77 6.47 -3.82 -11.50
CA LEU A 77 7.15 -4.56 -10.44
C LEU A 77 8.09 -5.63 -11.00
N GLN A 78 7.63 -6.43 -11.96
CA GLN A 78 8.44 -7.49 -12.59
C GLN A 78 9.66 -6.91 -13.29
N TRP A 79 9.50 -5.80 -14.03
CA TRP A 79 10.62 -5.10 -14.65
C TRP A 79 11.62 -4.59 -13.61
N ALA A 80 11.15 -3.98 -12.52
CA ALA A 80 12.02 -3.50 -11.45
C ALA A 80 12.81 -4.64 -10.78
N LEU A 81 12.15 -5.78 -10.52
CA LEU A 81 12.81 -6.96 -9.96
C LEU A 81 13.88 -7.53 -10.91
N TRP A 82 13.57 -7.58 -12.20
CA TRP A 82 14.51 -8.05 -13.21
C TRP A 82 15.75 -7.15 -13.29
N LEU A 83 15.57 -5.82 -13.26
CA LEU A 83 16.67 -4.85 -13.22
C LEU A 83 17.54 -4.97 -11.96
N LEU A 84 16.97 -5.45 -10.85
CA LEU A 84 17.69 -5.73 -9.60
C LEU A 84 18.34 -7.13 -9.59
N GLY A 85 18.23 -7.91 -10.67
CA GLY A 85 18.76 -9.28 -10.76
C GLY A 85 17.97 -10.31 -9.96
N LEU A 86 16.74 -10.00 -9.57
CA LEU A 86 15.83 -10.90 -8.86
C LEU A 86 14.93 -11.67 -9.83
N CYS A 87 14.56 -12.90 -9.49
CA CYS A 87 13.64 -13.73 -10.29
C CYS A 87 12.19 -13.27 -10.10
N PRO A 88 11.55 -12.59 -11.06
CA PRO A 88 10.22 -11.99 -10.86
C PRO A 88 9.12 -13.01 -10.58
N GLU A 89 9.29 -14.26 -11.01
CA GLU A 89 8.35 -15.38 -10.81
C GLU A 89 8.18 -15.74 -9.34
N GLN A 90 9.15 -15.37 -8.49
CA GLN A 90 9.12 -15.61 -7.05
C GLN A 90 8.40 -14.50 -6.27
N TYR A 91 8.00 -13.41 -6.96
CA TYR A 91 7.38 -12.26 -6.33
C TYR A 91 6.00 -11.97 -6.91
N GLY A 92 5.09 -11.55 -6.06
CA GLY A 92 3.77 -11.09 -6.45
C GLY A 92 3.15 -10.22 -5.38
N MET A 93 1.84 -9.95 -5.52
CA MET A 93 1.15 -9.14 -4.52
C MET A 93 1.23 -9.73 -3.10
N HIS A 94 1.22 -11.06 -2.97
CA HIS A 94 1.34 -11.76 -1.68
C HIS A 94 2.70 -11.55 -1.02
N SER A 95 3.75 -11.23 -1.78
CA SER A 95 5.08 -10.96 -1.23
C SER A 95 5.10 -9.70 -0.34
N PHE A 96 4.31 -8.67 -0.67
CA PHE A 96 4.19 -7.48 0.18
C PHE A 96 3.52 -7.78 1.53
N TRP A 97 2.47 -8.60 1.47
CA TRP A 97 1.76 -9.06 2.65
C TRP A 97 2.67 -9.93 3.54
N LEU A 98 3.36 -10.90 2.95
CA LEU A 98 4.27 -11.79 3.66
C LEU A 98 5.44 -11.01 4.25
N GLY A 99 5.99 -10.05 3.48
CA GLY A 99 7.03 -9.15 3.96
C GLY A 99 6.58 -8.35 5.18
N THR A 100 5.36 -7.84 5.18
CA THR A 100 4.79 -7.14 6.35
C THR A 100 4.72 -8.06 7.57
N ALA A 101 4.22 -9.28 7.40
CA ALA A 101 4.11 -10.26 8.49
C ALA A 101 5.49 -10.65 9.05
N VAL A 102 6.46 -10.94 8.17
CA VAL A 102 7.83 -11.29 8.56
C VAL A 102 8.51 -10.11 9.26
N THR A 103 8.41 -8.90 8.74
CA THR A 103 8.99 -7.71 9.37
C THR A 103 8.39 -7.47 10.76
N ALA A 104 7.07 -7.55 10.91
CA ALA A 104 6.43 -7.41 12.22
C ALA A 104 6.89 -8.50 13.20
N ALA A 105 7.01 -9.76 12.75
CA ALA A 105 7.57 -10.83 13.58
C ALA A 105 9.02 -10.57 13.99
N CYS A 106 9.88 -10.14 13.06
CA CYS A 106 11.28 -9.79 13.35
C CYS A 106 11.42 -8.61 14.32
N CYS A 107 10.46 -7.68 14.31
CA CYS A 107 10.40 -6.57 15.26
C CYS A 107 9.78 -6.96 16.62
N GLY A 108 9.39 -8.22 16.82
CA GLY A 108 8.89 -8.71 18.10
C GLY A 108 7.43 -8.33 18.41
N TYR A 109 6.63 -7.99 17.39
CA TYR A 109 5.20 -7.76 17.60
C TYR A 109 4.48 -9.06 18.01
N PRO A 110 3.45 -8.99 18.87
CA PRO A 110 2.64 -10.15 19.21
C PRO A 110 1.84 -10.62 17.99
N GLY A 111 1.44 -11.90 17.98
CA GLY A 111 0.75 -12.52 16.83
C GLY A 111 -0.51 -11.79 16.38
N GLU A 112 -1.30 -11.28 17.34
CA GLU A 112 -2.52 -10.50 17.07
C GLU A 112 -2.23 -9.21 16.29
N ASP A 113 -1.18 -8.49 16.68
CA ASP A 113 -0.72 -7.28 15.99
C ASP A 113 -0.14 -7.62 14.62
N ILE A 114 0.57 -8.74 14.47
CA ILE A 114 1.08 -9.20 13.17
C ILE A 114 -0.09 -9.47 12.20
N THR A 115 -1.12 -10.18 12.65
CA THR A 115 -2.34 -10.42 11.86
C THR A 115 -3.00 -9.11 11.44
N CYS A 116 -3.12 -8.17 12.37
CA CYS A 116 -3.70 -6.84 12.10
C CYS A 116 -2.86 -6.05 11.08
N LEU A 117 -1.55 -5.93 11.32
CA LEU A 117 -0.60 -5.15 10.49
C LEU A 117 -0.43 -5.75 9.09
N ALA A 118 -0.33 -7.08 9.00
CA ALA A 118 -0.30 -7.78 7.73
C ALA A 118 -1.64 -7.70 7.01
N ARG A 119 -2.72 -7.25 7.67
CA ARG A 119 -4.09 -7.28 7.13
C ARG A 119 -4.45 -8.68 6.66
N TRP A 120 -4.05 -9.66 7.46
CA TRP A 120 -4.31 -11.06 7.20
C TRP A 120 -5.83 -11.23 7.08
N PRO A 121 -6.36 -11.72 5.93
CA PRO A 121 -7.79 -11.96 5.84
C PRO A 121 -8.12 -13.01 6.90
N CYS A 122 -8.92 -12.65 7.91
CA CYS A 122 -9.38 -13.61 8.90
C CYS A 122 -9.90 -14.84 8.14
N MET A 123 -9.21 -15.97 8.30
CA MET A 123 -9.80 -17.26 8.00
C MET A 123 -10.91 -17.40 9.04
N ILE A 124 -12.11 -16.95 8.67
CA ILE A 124 -13.31 -17.29 9.41
C ILE A 124 -13.44 -18.81 9.25
N PRO A 125 -13.45 -19.60 10.34
CA PRO A 125 -13.71 -21.03 10.26
C PRO A 125 -15.10 -21.32 9.69
#